data_AF-A0A402CJF0-F1
#
_entry.id   AF-A0A402CJF0-F1
#
_cell.length_a   1.000
_cell.length_b   1.000
_cell.length_c   1.000
_cell.angle_alpha   90.00
_cell.angle_beta   90.00
_cell.angle_gamma   90.00
#
_symmetry.space_group_name_H-M   'P 1'
#
loop_
_entity.id
_entity.type
_entity.pdbx_description
1 polymer ?
#
loop_
_entity_poly.entity_id
_entity_poly.type
_entity_poly.pdbx_seq_one_letter_code
_entity_poly.pdbx_strand_id
1 'polypeptide(L)' 'MPDSYADIVERLCGEFDGRVPLPVVTQIVRQCRRDANGSDSHFPADPTPRGLEGLARRRLLAAAGRGGTTGLGDETS' A
#
# COMPACT_ATOMS: atom_id res chain seq x y z
N MET A 1 1.97 -5.85 20.78
CA MET A 1 1.49 -6.35 19.49
C MET A 1 1.82 -5.30 18.45
N PRO A 2 2.78 -5.53 17.53
CA PRO A 2 3.19 -4.54 16.54
C PRO A 2 2.17 -4.56 15.39
N ASP A 3 1.04 -3.95 15.69
CA ASP A 3 -0.12 -3.80 14.81
C ASP A 3 -0.55 -2.33 14.77
N SER A 4 0.37 -1.42 15.15
CA SER A 4 0.12 0.01 15.10
C SER A 4 0.39 0.56 13.71
N TYR A 5 -0.32 1.63 13.36
CA TYR A 5 -0.15 2.35 12.09
C TYR A 5 1.32 2.70 11.80
N ALA A 6 2.10 3.02 12.84
CA ALA A 6 3.52 3.33 12.71
C ALA A 6 4.36 2.12 12.26
N ASP A 7 4.13 0.94 12.85
CA ASP A 7 4.81 -0.30 12.46
C ASP A 7 4.54 -0.67 11.00
N ILE A 8 3.28 -0.49 10.55
CA ILE A 8 2.88 -0.76 9.16
C ILE A 8 3.61 0.18 8.19
N VAL A 9 3.67 1.47 8.52
CA VAL A 9 4.40 2.45 7.70
C VAL A 9 5.89 2.13 7.67
N GLU A 10 6.49 1.76 8.79
CA GLU A 10 7.92 1.40 8.87
C GLU A 10 8.23 0.17 8.03
N ARG A 11 7.41 -0.89 8.13
CA ARG A 11 7.56 -2.11 7.32
C ARG A 11 7.40 -1.84 5.83
N LEU A 12 6.37 -1.10 5.43
CA LEU A 12 6.17 -0.74 4.03
C LEU A 12 7.27 0.21 3.54
N CYS A 13 7.77 1.11 4.39
CA CYS A 13 8.89 1.96 4.00
C CYS A 13 10.15 1.14 3.73
N GLY A 14 10.48 0.18 4.60
CA GLY A 14 11.61 -0.72 4.37
C GLY A 14 11.44 -1.62 3.14
N GLU A 15 10.23 -2.13 2.90
CA GLU A 15 9.95 -2.98 1.73
C GLU A 15 10.02 -2.23 0.39
N PHE A 16 9.60 -0.96 0.39
CA PHE A 16 9.58 -0.11 -0.81
C PHE A 16 10.73 0.91 -0.85
N ASP A 17 11.72 0.78 0.02
CA ASP A 17 12.86 1.67 0.07
C ASP A 17 13.57 1.71 -1.29
N GLY A 18 13.89 2.92 -1.76
CA GLY A 18 14.47 3.16 -3.09
C GLY A 18 13.52 2.97 -4.28
N ARG A 19 12.32 2.38 -4.11
CA ARG A 19 11.30 2.21 -5.18
C ARG A 19 10.17 3.22 -5.10
N VAL A 20 9.74 3.53 -3.88
CA VAL A 20 8.65 4.47 -3.60
C VAL A 20 9.12 5.47 -2.54
N PRO A 21 8.98 6.78 -2.77
CA PRO A 21 9.35 7.77 -1.77
C PRO A 21 8.52 7.59 -0.48
N LEU A 22 9.13 7.75 0.69
CA LEU A 22 8.45 7.83 2.00
C LEU A 22 7.16 8.69 1.98
N PRO A 23 7.12 9.91 1.38
CA PRO A 23 5.88 10.69 1.34
C PRO A 23 4.77 9.99 0.55
N VAL A 24 5.11 9.23 -0.49
CA VAL A 24 4.13 8.46 -1.29
C VAL A 24 3.63 7.25 -0.49
N VAL A 25 4.53 6.55 0.23
CA VAL A 25 4.16 5.46 1.16
C VAL A 25 3.15 5.97 2.18
N THR A 26 3.47 7.04 2.89
CA THR A 26 2.59 7.59 3.93
C THR A 26 1.27 8.10 3.37
N GLN A 27 1.25 8.73 2.19
CA GLN A 27 0.00 9.16 1.54
C GLN A 27 -0.90 7.98 1.20
N ILE A 28 -0.35 6.91 0.62
CA ILE A 28 -1.12 5.71 0.25
C ILE A 28 -1.71 5.07 1.50
N VAL A 29 -0.92 4.85 2.56
CA VAL A 29 -1.40 4.25 3.82
C VAL A 29 -2.51 5.10 4.45
N ARG A 30 -2.38 6.44 4.48
CA ARG A 30 -3.44 7.35 4.97
C ARG A 30 -4.71 7.25 4.13
N GLN A 31 -4.56 7.10 2.82
CA GLN A 31 -5.70 6.98 1.90
C GLN A 31 -6.41 5.66 2.10
N CYS A 32 -5.67 4.54 2.22
CA CYS A 32 -6.21 3.22 2.57
C CYS A 32 -7.00 3.25 3.87
N ARG A 33 -6.50 3.94 4.89
CA ARG A 33 -7.20 4.12 6.16
C ARG A 33 -8.52 4.88 6.01
N ARG A 34 -8.54 5.95 5.20
CA ARG A 34 -9.77 6.71 4.93
C ARG A 34 -10.77 5.92 4.10
N ASP A 35 -10.31 5.16 3.13
CA ASP A 35 -11.12 4.29 2.27
C ASP A 35 -11.83 3.22 3.10
N ALA A 36 -11.09 2.61 4.05
CA ALA A 36 -11.61 1.63 4.97
C ALA A 36 -12.56 2.21 6.03
N ASN A 37 -12.35 3.46 6.47
CA ASN A 37 -13.22 4.15 7.43
C ASN A 37 -14.43 4.84 6.78
N GLY A 38 -14.35 5.17 5.49
CA GLY A 38 -15.36 5.92 4.74
C GLY A 38 -16.31 5.04 3.91
N SER A 39 -15.94 3.78 3.67
CA SER A 39 -16.80 2.80 3.02
C SER A 39 -17.80 2.24 4.03
N ASP A 40 -18.91 2.98 4.16
CA ASP A 40 -20.24 2.49 4.46
C ASP A 40 -20.50 1.84 5.84
N SER A 41 -21.47 2.43 6.53
CA SER A 41 -22.09 2.05 7.80
C SER A 41 -22.76 0.65 7.82
N HIS A 42 -22.33 -0.27 6.96
CA HIS A 42 -22.91 -1.61 6.78
C HIS A 42 -21.88 -2.75 6.91
N PHE A 43 -20.59 -2.45 7.11
CA PHE A 43 -19.58 -3.44 7.48
C PHE A 43 -18.97 -3.12 8.85
N PRO A 44 -19.20 -3.94 9.89
CA PRO A 44 -18.45 -3.84 11.14
C PRO A 44 -17.10 -4.52 10.94
N ALA A 45 -16.28 -3.97 10.07
CA ALA A 45 -14.90 -4.40 9.92
C ALA A 45 -14.05 -3.20 10.26
N ASP A 46 -13.88 -2.96 11.57
CA ASP A 46 -12.71 -2.25 12.07
C ASP A 46 -11.52 -2.77 11.26
N PRO A 47 -10.91 -1.95 10.37
CA PRO A 47 -9.99 -2.48 9.40
C PRO A 47 -8.79 -2.97 10.17
N THR A 48 -8.73 -4.28 10.36
CA THR A 48 -7.63 -4.88 11.10
C THR A 48 -6.33 -4.36 10.49
N PRO A 49 -5.33 -4.02 11.30
CA PRO A 49 -4.07 -3.45 10.84
C PRO A 49 -3.43 -4.26 9.70
N ARG A 50 -3.63 -5.59 9.72
CA ARG A 50 -3.28 -6.51 8.64
C ARG A 50 -4.01 -6.27 7.32
N GLY A 51 -5.31 -5.99 7.35
CA GLY A 51 -6.08 -5.64 6.15
C GLY A 51 -5.62 -4.33 5.53
N LEU A 52 -5.29 -3.34 6.36
CA LEU A 52 -4.74 -2.06 5.93
C LEU A 52 -3.35 -2.23 5.30
N GLU A 53 -2.47 -3.03 5.92
CA GLU A 53 -1.15 -3.35 5.37
C GLU A 53 -1.26 -3.99 3.97
N GLY A 54 -2.13 -5.00 3.82
CA GLY A 54 -2.34 -5.66 2.52
C GLY A 54 -2.85 -4.73 1.43
N LEU A 55 -3.80 -3.84 1.77
CA LEU A 55 -4.36 -2.88 0.82
C LEU A 55 -3.33 -1.79 0.44
N ALA A 56 -2.59 -1.27 1.41
CA ALA A 56 -1.51 -0.33 1.17
C ALA A 56 -0.39 -0.95 0.32
N ARG A 57 0.02 -2.19 0.62
CA ARG A 57 1.03 -2.93 -0.14
C ARG A 57 0.64 -3.09 -1.60
N ARG A 58 -0.61 -3.48 -1.88
CA ARG A 58 -1.11 -3.62 -3.27
C ARG A 58 -1.07 -2.29 -4.04
N ARG A 59 -1.47 -1.19 -3.40
CA ARG A 59 -1.41 0.15 -4.01
C ARG A 59 0.03 0.61 -4.22
N LEU A 60 0.94 0.28 -3.29
CA LEU A 60 2.37 0.59 -3.41
C LEU A 60 3.06 -0.21 -4.52
N LEU A 61 2.72 -1.49 -4.70
CA LEU A 61 3.19 -2.29 -5.83
C LEU A 61 2.74 -1.67 -7.16
N ALA A 62 1.50 -1.19 -7.26
CA ALA A 62 1.02 -0.50 -8.46
C ALA A 62 1.79 0.83 -8.69
N ALA A 63 2.06 1.58 -7.63
CA ALA A 63 2.84 2.82 -7.70
C ALA A 63 4.30 2.58 -8.11
N ALA A 64 4.95 1.54 -7.56
CA ALA A 64 6.31 1.14 -7.89
C ALA A 64 6.41 0.58 -9.33
N GLY A 65 5.46 -0.25 -9.74
CA GLY A 65 5.40 -0.84 -11.09
C GLY A 65 5.19 0.21 -12.18
N ARG A 66 4.48 1.30 -11.89
CA ARG A 66 4.29 2.42 -12.82
C ARG A 66 5.58 3.18 -13.14
N GLY A 67 6.63 3.03 -12.32
CA GLY A 67 7.96 3.56 -12.58
C GLY A 67 8.94 2.54 -13.18
N GLY A 68 8.58 1.27 -13.30
CA GLY A 68 9.55 0.17 -13.45
C GLY A 68 9.43 -0.75 -14.67
N THR A 69 8.27 -0.91 -15.32
CA THR A 69 8.17 -1.82 -16.48
C THR A 69 7.10 -1.38 -17.49
N THR A 70 7.46 -0.45 -18.38
CA THR A 70 7.03 -0.56 -19.79
C THR A 70 8.26 -1.06 -20.54
N GLY A 71 8.38 -2.37 -20.63
CA GLY A 71 9.57 -3.02 -21.20
C GLY A 71 9.66 -4.49 -20.80
N LEU A 72 8.54 -5.22 -20.79
CA LEU A 72 8.61 -6.66 -20.96
C LEU A 72 8.37 -6.89 -22.46
N GLY A 73 9.41 -7.35 -23.13
CA GLY A 73 9.44 -7.57 -24.57
C GLY A 73 8.28 -8.43 -25.02
N ASP A 74 7.54 -7.94 -26.01
CA ASP A 74 6.82 -8.81 -26.92
C ASP A 74 7.83 -9.25 -27.98
N GLU A 75 8.62 -10.26 -27.62
CA GLU A 75 9.31 -11.12 -28.56
C GLU A 75 8.34 -12.24 -28.96
N THR A 76 7.40 -11.92 -29.84
CA THR A 76 6.65 -12.96 -30.57
C THR A 76 7.16 -13.02 -32.01
N SER A 77 7.69 -14.21 -32.33
CA SER A 77 8.27 -14.62 -33.62
C SER A 77 7.29 -14.63 -34.77
#